data_AF-A0A3R6Z637-F1
#
_entry.id   AF-A0A3R6Z637-F1
#
_cell.length_a   1.000
_cell.length_b   1.000
_cell.length_c   1.000
_cell.angle_alpha   90.00
_cell.angle_beta   90.00
_cell.angle_gamma   90.00
#
_symmetry.space_group_name_H-M   'P 1'
#
loop_
_entity.id
_entity.type
_entity.pdbx_description
1 polymer ?
#
loop_
_entity_poly.entity_id
_entity_poly.type
_entity_poly.pdbx_seq_one_letter_code
_entity_poly.pdbx_strand_id
1 'polypeptide(L)'
;MIFSGILSVVGRYGLNWNWRWTIAITTIALIVIDGTVYLLTIWDVVRDPWFYTGVTLTDQIPSGVRFIVSVFVATELADLGNEGAVYGLVTTVNNLTIPVAAILYKWVNSYLKMTNADFASEMKPNASADTKNQVRWHVTYSYLISYGLKLLSLVWLFLLPPQKAHVQRLKRQGIVSSFAGGVTVVLFVVFLTFSASTTKP
;
A
#
# COMPACT_ATOMS: atom_id res chain seq x y z
N MET A 1 -0.15 3.86 20.51
CA MET A 1 -0.93 2.87 21.31
C MET A 1 -1.79 1.96 20.43
N ILE A 2 -2.57 2.50 19.49
CA ILE A 2 -3.45 1.72 18.59
C ILE A 2 -2.67 0.71 17.73
N PHE A 3 -1.59 1.14 17.08
CA PHE A 3 -0.73 0.25 16.28
C PHE A 3 -0.19 -0.93 17.10
N SER A 4 0.34 -0.67 18.30
CA SER A 4 0.84 -1.72 19.19
C SER A 4 -0.27 -2.69 19.68
N GLY A 5 -1.49 -2.20 19.88
CA GLY A 5 -2.64 -3.04 20.20
C GLY A 5 -3.02 -3.99 19.06
N ILE A 6 -3.06 -3.47 17.83
CA ILE A 6 -3.29 -4.27 16.61
C ILE A 6 -2.18 -5.31 16.46
N LEU A 7 -0.92 -4.90 16.67
CA LEU A 7 0.21 -5.82 16.59
C LEU A 7 0.09 -6.95 17.61
N SER A 8 -0.38 -6.65 18.82
CA SER A 8 -0.55 -7.63 19.89
C SER A 8 -1.65 -8.65 19.58
N VAL A 9 -2.77 -8.20 19.01
CA VAL A 9 -3.89 -9.07 18.62
C VAL A 9 -3.52 -9.95 17.43
N VAL A 10 -2.97 -9.36 16.36
CA VAL A 10 -2.57 -10.08 15.15
C VAL A 10 -1.36 -10.98 15.43
N GLY A 11 -0.44 -10.58 16.30
CA GLY A 11 0.68 -11.40 16.75
C GLY A 11 0.25 -12.66 17.50
N ARG A 12 -0.81 -12.57 18.31
CA ARG A 12 -1.34 -13.71 19.10
C ARG A 12 -2.26 -14.63 18.30
N TYR A 13 -3.14 -14.08 17.47
CA TYR A 13 -4.20 -14.84 16.79
C TYR A 13 -4.00 -15.00 15.29
N GLY A 14 -3.19 -14.14 14.65
CA GLY A 14 -2.98 -14.11 13.20
C GLY A 14 -2.13 -15.27 12.65
N LEU A 15 -1.52 -16.09 13.51
CA LEU A 15 -0.69 -17.22 13.10
C LEU A 15 -1.50 -18.29 12.34
N ASN A 16 -2.76 -18.49 12.72
CA ASN A 16 -3.64 -19.50 12.13
C ASN A 16 -4.52 -18.94 11.00
N TRP A 17 -4.52 -17.62 10.80
CA TRP A 17 -5.36 -16.99 9.80
C TRP A 17 -4.81 -17.20 8.40
N ASN A 18 -5.72 -17.18 7.42
CA ASN A 18 -5.31 -17.11 6.03
C ASN A 18 -4.84 -15.68 5.74
N TRP A 19 -3.54 -15.52 5.53
CA TRP A 19 -2.90 -14.22 5.37
C TRP A 19 -3.40 -13.50 4.12
N ARG A 20 -3.75 -14.24 3.06
CA ARG A 20 -4.32 -13.66 1.83
C ARG A 20 -5.63 -12.97 2.12
N TRP A 21 -6.55 -13.68 2.77
CA TRP A 21 -7.87 -13.16 3.10
C TRP A 21 -7.80 -12.02 4.13
N THR A 22 -6.89 -12.12 5.09
CA THR A 22 -6.71 -11.06 6.10
C THR A 22 -6.28 -9.75 5.43
N ILE A 23 -5.29 -9.78 4.54
CA ILE A 23 -4.84 -8.58 3.81
C ILE A 23 -5.92 -8.09 2.84
N ALA A 24 -6.61 -8.99 2.14
CA ALA A 24 -7.66 -8.62 1.20
C ALA A 24 -8.84 -7.93 1.89
N ILE A 25 -9.39 -8.54 2.94
CA ILE A 25 -10.56 -8.02 3.67
C ILE A 25 -10.21 -6.68 4.32
N THR A 26 -9.06 -6.56 4.97
CA THR A 26 -8.65 -5.29 5.61
C THR A 26 -8.42 -4.18 4.59
N THR A 27 -7.86 -4.50 3.42
CA THR A 27 -7.66 -3.52 2.35
C THR A 27 -8.99 -3.08 1.72
N ILE A 28 -9.90 -4.03 1.46
CA ILE A 28 -11.22 -3.73 0.87
C ILE A 28 -12.07 -2.90 1.84
N ALA A 29 -12.13 -3.31 3.11
CA ALA A 29 -12.87 -2.57 4.14
C ALA A 29 -12.37 -1.13 4.24
N LEU A 30 -11.07 -0.92 4.20
CA LEU A 30 -10.48 0.42 4.22
C LEU A 30 -10.84 1.23 2.97
N ILE A 31 -10.75 0.65 1.77
CA ILE A 31 -11.13 1.35 0.54
C ILE A 31 -12.60 1.80 0.59
N VAL A 32 -13.49 0.99 1.17
CA VAL A 32 -14.90 1.36 1.33
C VAL A 32 -15.08 2.50 2.33
N ILE A 33 -14.42 2.43 3.49
CA ILE A 33 -14.51 3.47 4.53
C ILE A 33 -13.91 4.78 4.01
N ASP A 34 -12.67 4.75 3.54
CA ASP A 34 -11.96 5.90 2.98
C ASP A 34 -12.73 6.50 1.81
N GLY A 35 -13.12 5.67 0.84
CA GLY A 35 -13.83 6.12 -0.35
C GLY A 35 -15.12 6.84 0.02
N THR A 36 -15.88 6.31 0.99
CA THR A 36 -17.10 6.96 1.48
C THR A 36 -16.78 8.31 2.14
N VAL A 37 -15.79 8.37 3.03
CA VAL A 37 -15.44 9.59 3.76
C VAL A 37 -14.86 10.68 2.83
N TYR A 38 -13.90 10.33 1.98
CA TYR A 38 -13.27 11.29 1.07
C TYR A 38 -14.26 11.80 0.03
N LEU A 39 -15.14 10.95 -0.53
CA LEU A 39 -16.17 11.41 -1.46
C LEU A 39 -17.16 12.38 -0.77
N LEU A 40 -17.66 12.05 0.42
CA LEU A 40 -18.53 12.95 1.19
C LEU A 40 -17.88 14.30 1.48
N THR A 41 -16.56 14.31 1.64
CA THR A 41 -15.82 15.54 1.94
C THR A 41 -15.51 16.37 0.69
N ILE A 42 -15.18 15.72 -0.44
CA ILE A 42 -14.95 16.38 -1.73
C ILE A 42 -16.23 17.11 -2.19
N TRP A 43 -17.39 16.49 -1.99
CA TRP A 43 -18.70 17.03 -2.36
C TRP A 43 -19.31 17.98 -1.31
N ASP A 44 -18.55 18.35 -0.27
CA ASP A 44 -18.92 19.37 0.72
C ASP A 44 -20.16 19.02 1.56
N VAL A 45 -20.40 17.73 1.83
CA VAL A 45 -21.52 17.25 2.65
C VAL A 45 -21.18 17.30 4.14
N VAL A 46 -19.98 16.83 4.51
CA VAL A 46 -19.45 16.86 5.88
C VAL A 46 -17.99 17.28 5.84
N ARG A 47 -17.65 18.43 6.45
CA ARG A 47 -16.27 18.93 6.60
C ARG A 47 -15.94 19.11 8.07
N ASP A 48 -15.77 17.98 8.77
CA ASP A 48 -15.35 18.00 10.16
C ASP A 48 -13.92 17.43 10.30
N PRO A 49 -13.01 18.10 11.04
CA PRO A 49 -11.64 17.61 11.27
C PRO A 49 -11.57 16.23 11.93
N TRP A 50 -12.56 15.88 12.76
CA TRP A 50 -12.63 14.57 13.40
C TRP A 50 -12.95 13.46 12.41
N PHE A 51 -13.67 13.79 11.33
CA PHE A 51 -13.97 12.85 10.25
C PHE A 51 -12.70 12.43 9.51
N TYR A 52 -11.79 13.38 9.24
CA TYR A 52 -10.45 13.09 8.69
C TYR A 52 -9.56 12.34 9.67
N THR A 53 -9.63 12.69 10.95
CA THR A 53 -8.83 12.04 12.00
C THR A 53 -9.23 10.57 12.16
N GLY A 54 -10.53 10.24 12.08
CA GLY A 54 -11.00 8.86 12.10
C GLY A 54 -10.46 8.00 10.95
N VAL A 55 -10.37 8.57 9.75
CA VAL A 55 -9.82 7.89 8.58
C VAL A 55 -8.32 7.59 8.75
N THR A 56 -7.53 8.59 9.14
CA THR A 56 -6.08 8.41 9.35
C THR A 56 -5.75 7.39 10.46
N LEU A 57 -6.64 7.25 11.45
CA LEU A 57 -6.54 6.19 12.46
C LEU A 57 -6.86 4.80 11.89
N THR A 58 -7.85 4.71 11.00
CA THR A 58 -8.25 3.45 10.37
C THR A 58 -7.16 2.91 9.43
N ASP A 59 -6.41 3.79 8.77
CA ASP A 59 -5.23 3.46 7.94
C ASP A 59 -4.13 2.68 8.66
N GLN A 60 -4.01 2.86 9.98
CA GLN A 60 -3.02 2.14 10.78
C GLN A 60 -3.29 0.63 10.87
N ILE A 61 -4.55 0.21 10.66
CA ILE A 61 -4.96 -1.19 10.75
C ILE A 61 -4.36 -2.04 9.63
N PRO A 62 -4.62 -1.76 8.34
CA PRO A 62 -4.02 -2.56 7.26
C PRO A 62 -2.51 -2.40 7.19
N SER A 63 -1.95 -1.25 7.57
CA SER A 63 -0.50 -1.07 7.69
C SER A 63 0.09 -2.07 8.70
N GLY A 64 -0.49 -2.17 9.90
CA GLY A 64 -0.03 -3.12 10.93
C GLY A 64 -0.20 -4.58 10.53
N VAL A 65 -1.32 -4.93 9.88
CA VAL A 65 -1.57 -6.29 9.38
C VAL A 65 -0.53 -6.69 8.32
N ARG A 66 -0.27 -5.80 7.34
CA ARG A 66 0.73 -6.05 6.29
C ARG A 66 2.14 -6.17 6.88
N PHE A 67 2.47 -5.32 7.85
CA PHE A 67 3.75 -5.36 8.54
C PHE A 67 3.97 -6.72 9.24
N ILE A 68 3.02 -7.17 10.06
CA ILE A 68 3.16 -8.47 10.76
C ILE A 68 3.25 -9.64 9.79
N VAL A 69 2.38 -9.68 8.77
CA VAL A 69 2.41 -10.78 7.79
C VAL A 69 3.77 -10.81 7.09
N SER A 70 4.33 -9.65 6.75
CA SER A 70 5.68 -9.55 6.17
C SER A 70 6.75 -10.09 7.11
N VAL A 71 6.69 -9.76 8.41
CA VAL A 71 7.62 -10.28 9.42
C VAL A 71 7.48 -11.80 9.55
N PHE A 72 6.26 -12.32 9.66
CA PHE A 72 6.01 -13.76 9.75
C PHE A 72 6.56 -14.51 8.53
N VAL A 73 6.27 -14.03 7.31
CA VAL A 73 6.80 -14.64 6.10
C VAL A 73 8.33 -14.62 6.08
N ALA A 74 8.96 -13.50 6.47
CA ALA A 74 10.42 -13.40 6.52
C ALA A 74 11.02 -14.40 7.53
N THR A 75 10.45 -14.51 8.73
CA THR A 75 10.94 -15.41 9.79
C THR A 75 10.72 -16.89 9.45
N GLU A 76 9.63 -17.24 8.79
CA GLU A 76 9.37 -18.63 8.40
C GLU A 76 10.23 -19.07 7.22
N LEU A 77 10.59 -18.14 6.33
CA LEU A 77 11.44 -18.42 5.19
C LEU A 77 12.91 -18.57 5.61
N ALA A 78 13.37 -17.73 6.53
CA ALA A 78 14.76 -17.72 6.96
C ALA A 78 15.23 -19.04 7.58
N ASP A 79 16.47 -19.42 7.25
CA ASP A 79 17.17 -20.53 7.89
C ASP A 79 17.89 -20.07 9.14
N LEU A 80 18.13 -21.03 10.06
CA LEU A 80 18.90 -20.82 11.28
C LEU A 80 20.25 -20.16 10.94
N GLY A 81 20.48 -18.95 11.45
CA GLY A 81 21.69 -18.16 11.21
C GLY A 81 21.62 -17.13 10.09
N ASN A 82 20.55 -17.09 9.27
CA ASN A 82 20.37 -16.10 8.20
C ASN A 82 19.09 -15.25 8.34
N GLU A 83 18.44 -15.30 9.51
CA GLU A 83 17.19 -14.58 9.81
C GLU A 83 17.31 -13.06 9.61
N GLY A 84 18.44 -12.49 10.03
CA GLY A 84 18.70 -11.06 9.87
C GLY A 84 18.81 -10.62 8.41
N ALA A 85 19.41 -11.43 7.53
CA ALA A 85 19.59 -11.04 6.13
C ALA A 85 18.28 -11.13 5.34
N VAL A 86 17.48 -12.19 5.57
CA VAL A 86 16.16 -12.34 4.93
C VAL A 86 15.22 -11.22 5.38
N TYR A 87 15.21 -10.92 6.69
CA TYR A 87 14.43 -9.82 7.23
C TYR A 87 14.89 -8.45 6.68
N GLY A 88 16.21 -8.22 6.61
CA GLY A 88 16.81 -7.02 6.03
C GLY A 88 16.40 -6.82 4.57
N LEU A 89 16.44 -7.89 3.76
CA LEU A 89 16.04 -7.84 2.35
C LEU A 89 14.56 -7.51 2.19
N VAL A 90 13.67 -8.16 2.94
CA VAL A 90 12.24 -7.86 2.91
C VAL A 90 11.97 -6.40 3.30
N THR A 91 12.71 -5.90 4.29
CA THR A 91 12.60 -4.52 4.75
C THR A 91 13.10 -3.51 3.71
N THR A 92 14.20 -3.79 3.00
CA THR A 92 14.72 -2.88 1.96
C THR A 92 13.77 -2.81 0.76
N VAL A 93 13.21 -3.94 0.32
CA VAL A 93 12.17 -3.98 -0.73
C VAL A 93 10.96 -3.12 -0.35
N ASN A 94 10.53 -3.20 0.91
CA ASN A 94 9.40 -2.39 1.41
C ASN A 94 9.71 -0.89 1.31
N ASN A 95 10.88 -0.47 1.77
CA ASN A 95 11.31 0.94 1.71
C ASN A 95 11.47 1.45 0.28
N LEU A 96 11.94 0.62 -0.67
CA LEU A 96 12.05 0.97 -2.09
C LEU A 96 10.69 1.22 -2.77
N THR A 97 9.60 0.67 -2.22
CA THR A 97 8.27 0.85 -2.81
C THR A 97 7.79 2.30 -2.69
N ILE A 98 8.22 3.04 -1.67
CA ILE A 98 7.84 4.44 -1.41
C ILE A 98 8.25 5.38 -2.58
N PRO A 99 9.53 5.47 -2.96
CA PRO A 99 9.94 6.35 -4.07
C PRO A 99 9.35 5.92 -5.41
N VAL A 100 9.26 4.62 -5.68
CA VAL A 100 8.66 4.09 -6.92
C VAL A 100 7.18 4.48 -7.02
N ALA A 101 6.42 4.34 -5.93
CA ALA A 101 5.04 4.77 -5.87
C ALA A 101 4.90 6.28 -6.10
N ALA A 102 5.75 7.10 -5.47
CA ALA A 102 5.70 8.56 -5.63
C ALA A 102 5.90 9.01 -7.09
N ILE A 103 6.77 8.34 -7.85
CA ILE A 103 7.01 8.64 -9.26
C ILE A 103 5.81 8.23 -10.11
N LEU A 104 5.25 7.04 -9.87
CA LEU A 104 4.02 6.60 -10.56
C LEU A 104 2.86 7.54 -10.28
N TYR A 105 2.69 8.00 -9.04
CA TYR A 105 1.69 9.01 -8.68
C TYR A 105 1.91 10.33 -9.44
N LYS A 106 3.16 10.83 -9.49
CA LYS A 106 3.48 12.05 -10.26
C LYS A 106 3.19 11.87 -11.75
N TRP A 107 3.52 10.71 -12.31
CA TRP A 107 3.25 10.40 -13.71
C TRP A 107 1.75 10.38 -14.01
N VAL A 108 0.95 9.70 -13.19
CA VAL A 108 -0.52 9.69 -13.31
C VAL A 108 -1.11 11.09 -13.15
N ASN A 109 -0.66 11.87 -12.15
CA ASN A 109 -1.14 13.23 -11.93
C ASN A 109 -0.81 14.19 -13.09
N SER A 110 0.32 13.99 -13.77
CA SER A 110 0.68 14.75 -14.98
C SER A 110 -0.35 14.54 -16.09
N TYR A 111 -0.80 13.30 -16.32
CA TYR A 111 -1.83 12.98 -17.31
C TYR A 111 -3.20 13.55 -16.94
N LEU A 112 -3.55 13.58 -15.65
CA LEU A 112 -4.81 14.13 -15.17
C LEU A 112 -4.85 15.67 -15.14
N LYS A 113 -3.78 16.35 -15.58
CA LYS A 113 -3.59 17.81 -15.46
C LYS A 113 -3.81 18.30 -14.02
N MET A 114 -3.52 17.49 -13.01
CA MET A 114 -3.51 17.95 -11.61
C MET A 114 -2.20 18.71 -11.36
N THR A 115 -2.03 19.87 -12.00
CA THR A 115 -0.92 20.78 -11.73
C THR A 115 -1.34 21.75 -10.63
N ASN A 116 -0.42 22.15 -9.74
CA ASN A 116 -0.66 23.15 -8.70
C ASN A 116 -1.29 24.46 -9.23
N ALA A 117 -1.11 24.76 -10.53
CA ALA A 117 -1.71 25.89 -11.22
C ALA A 117 -3.25 25.79 -11.35
N ASP A 118 -3.80 24.59 -11.54
CA ASP A 118 -5.25 24.39 -11.66
C ASP A 118 -5.92 24.45 -10.28
N PHE A 119 -5.27 23.91 -9.23
CA PHE A 119 -5.69 24.13 -7.83
C PHE A 119 -5.61 25.61 -7.42
N ALA A 120 -4.58 26.33 -7.87
CA ALA A 120 -4.45 27.78 -7.63
C ALA A 120 -5.53 28.61 -8.35
N SER A 121 -6.06 28.11 -9.47
CA SER A 121 -7.19 28.75 -10.18
C SER A 121 -8.52 28.61 -9.41
N GLU A 122 -8.70 27.52 -8.66
CA GLU A 122 -9.86 27.27 -7.80
C GLU A 122 -9.84 28.11 -6.50
N MET A 123 -8.65 28.31 -5.93
CA MET A 123 -8.45 29.09 -4.68
C MET A 123 -8.67 30.60 -4.88
N LYS A 124 -8.81 31.07 -6.13
CA LYS A 124 -9.13 32.49 -6.38
C LYS A 124 -10.54 32.80 -5.87
N PRO A 125 -10.73 33.89 -5.11
CA PRO A 125 -12.03 34.25 -4.50
C PRO A 125 -13.16 34.46 -5.53
N ASN A 126 -12.85 34.62 -6.82
CA ASN A 126 -13.80 34.86 -7.91
C ASN A 126 -13.96 33.66 -8.87
N ALA A 127 -13.53 32.45 -8.50
CA ALA A 127 -13.68 31.27 -9.35
C ALA A 127 -15.16 30.90 -9.53
N SER A 128 -15.60 30.74 -10.78
CA SER A 128 -16.96 30.33 -11.13
C SER A 128 -17.28 28.93 -10.60
N ALA A 129 -18.56 28.66 -10.34
CA ALA A 129 -19.03 27.36 -9.84
C ALA A 129 -18.60 26.19 -10.75
N ASP A 130 -18.49 26.45 -12.06
CA ASP A 130 -18.04 25.48 -13.06
C ASP A 130 -16.57 25.07 -12.88
N THR A 131 -15.68 26.01 -12.54
CA THR A 131 -14.26 25.72 -12.28
C THR A 131 -14.10 24.85 -11.02
N LYS A 132 -14.87 25.14 -9.96
CA LYS A 132 -14.87 24.32 -8.74
C LYS A 132 -15.38 22.89 -8.99
N ASN A 133 -16.42 22.75 -9.81
CA ASN A 133 -16.97 21.43 -10.14
C ASN A 133 -15.97 20.60 -10.96
N GLN A 134 -15.29 21.20 -11.93
CA GLN A 134 -14.26 20.51 -12.72
C GLN A 134 -13.13 19.98 -11.83
N VAL A 135 -12.59 20.79 -10.91
CA VAL A 135 -11.51 20.35 -10.03
C VAL A 135 -11.96 19.23 -9.09
N ARG A 136 -13.17 19.29 -8.52
CA ARG A 136 -13.74 18.20 -7.71
C ARG A 136 -13.81 16.88 -8.48
N TRP A 137 -14.17 16.93 -9.77
CA TRP A 137 -14.16 15.74 -10.63
C TRP A 137 -12.74 15.22 -10.88
N HIS A 138 -11.77 16.09 -11.19
CA HIS A 138 -10.37 15.67 -11.36
C HIS A 138 -9.81 14.99 -10.11
N VAL A 139 -10.09 15.54 -8.92
CA VAL A 139 -9.69 14.93 -7.64
C VAL A 139 -10.38 13.57 -7.46
N THR A 140 -11.69 13.48 -7.73
CA THR A 140 -12.45 12.23 -7.64
C THR A 140 -11.87 11.13 -8.54
N TYR A 141 -11.51 11.46 -9.78
CA TYR A 141 -10.88 10.50 -10.70
C TYR A 141 -9.51 10.03 -10.21
N SER A 142 -8.71 10.91 -9.62
CA SER A 142 -7.40 10.53 -9.05
C SER A 142 -7.57 9.53 -7.89
N TYR A 143 -8.53 9.76 -6.99
CA TYR A 143 -8.85 8.81 -5.93
C TYR A 143 -9.38 7.47 -6.47
N LEU A 144 -10.26 7.49 -7.47
CA LEU A 144 -10.77 6.28 -8.12
C LEU A 144 -9.65 5.45 -8.76
N ILE A 145 -8.73 6.08 -9.49
CA ILE A 145 -7.57 5.41 -10.09
C ILE A 145 -6.68 4.82 -8.99
N SER A 146 -6.43 5.59 -7.91
CA SER A 146 -5.61 5.13 -6.78
C SER A 146 -6.23 3.92 -6.07
N TYR A 147 -7.54 3.92 -5.84
CA TYR A 147 -8.25 2.76 -5.28
C TYR A 147 -8.28 1.58 -6.24
N GLY A 148 -8.42 1.83 -7.55
CA GLY A 148 -8.31 0.80 -8.58
C GLY A 148 -6.95 0.12 -8.56
N LEU A 149 -5.85 0.89 -8.49
CA LEU A 149 -4.50 0.35 -8.36
C LEU A 149 -4.31 -0.40 -7.04
N LYS A 150 -4.88 0.08 -5.92
CA LYS A 150 -4.88 -0.66 -4.64
C LYS A 150 -5.59 -2.01 -4.78
N LEU A 151 -6.73 -2.09 -5.47
CA LEU A 151 -7.43 -3.36 -5.72
C LEU A 151 -6.65 -4.27 -6.67
N LEU A 152 -6.05 -3.72 -7.72
CA LEU A 152 -5.19 -4.48 -8.64
C LEU A 152 -3.97 -5.07 -7.91
N SER A 153 -3.44 -4.37 -6.90
CA SER A 153 -2.35 -4.91 -6.08
C SER A 153 -2.75 -6.18 -5.31
N LEU A 154 -4.05 -6.38 -5.03
CA LEU A 154 -4.54 -7.60 -4.38
C LEU A 154 -4.39 -8.83 -5.28
N VAL A 155 -4.27 -8.68 -6.60
CA VAL A 155 -3.99 -9.80 -7.51
C VAL A 155 -2.67 -10.49 -7.16
N TRP A 156 -1.68 -9.72 -6.70
CA TRP A 156 -0.39 -10.26 -6.27
C TRP A 156 -0.46 -11.09 -4.97
N LEU A 157 -1.59 -11.08 -4.23
CA LEU A 157 -1.78 -11.98 -3.08
C LEU A 157 -1.80 -13.46 -3.48
N PHE A 158 -2.06 -13.78 -4.76
CA PHE A 158 -1.93 -15.15 -5.25
C PHE A 158 -0.50 -15.69 -5.11
N LEU A 159 0.51 -14.82 -5.19
CA LEU A 159 1.91 -15.20 -5.01
C LEU A 159 2.27 -15.43 -3.53
N LEU A 160 1.59 -14.75 -2.61
CA LEU A 160 1.84 -14.87 -1.17
C LEU A 160 1.35 -16.24 -0.67
N PRO A 161 2.14 -17.03 0.07
CA PRO A 161 1.65 -18.29 0.64
C PRO A 161 0.47 -18.04 1.61
N PRO A 162 -0.62 -18.83 1.55
CA PRO A 162 -1.86 -18.53 2.28
C PRO A 162 -1.77 -18.74 3.80
N GLN A 163 -0.81 -19.54 4.29
CA GLN A 163 -0.71 -19.89 5.70
C GLN A 163 0.72 -20.30 6.07
N LYS A 164 1.09 -20.11 7.33
CA LYS A 164 2.34 -20.60 7.93
C LYS A 164 2.63 -22.06 7.59
N ALA A 165 1.64 -22.94 7.75
CA ALA A 165 1.79 -24.37 7.45
C ALA A 165 2.17 -24.64 5.98
N HIS A 166 1.71 -23.80 5.04
CA HIS A 166 2.05 -23.92 3.63
C HIS A 166 3.50 -23.50 3.34
N VAL A 167 3.96 -22.43 3.99
CA VAL A 167 5.38 -21.99 3.90
C VAL A 167 6.30 -23.09 4.42
N GLN A 168 5.97 -23.68 5.57
CA GLN A 168 6.78 -24.76 6.15
C GLN A 168 6.78 -26.02 5.29
N ARG A 169 5.67 -26.33 4.61
CA ARG A 169 5.61 -27.45 3.64
C ARG A 169 6.49 -27.19 2.43
N LEU A 170 6.40 -26.00 1.82
CA LEU A 170 7.25 -25.61 0.68
C LEU A 170 8.74 -25.65 1.06
N LYS A 171 9.06 -25.16 2.27
CA LYS A 171 10.42 -25.22 2.81
C LYS A 171 10.93 -26.65 2.98
N ARG A 172 10.12 -27.55 3.55
CA ARG A 172 10.46 -28.98 3.71
C ARG A 172 10.61 -29.71 2.38
N GLN A 173 9.87 -29.31 1.35
CA GLN A 173 9.93 -29.91 0.02
C GLN A 173 11.11 -29.40 -0.81
N GLY A 174 11.80 -28.33 -0.37
CA GLY A 174 13.04 -27.85 -1.02
C GLY A 174 12.85 -27.39 -2.46
N ILE A 175 11.62 -27.06 -2.88
CA ILE A 175 11.34 -26.66 -4.26
C ILE A 175 11.89 -25.24 -4.47
N VAL A 176 13.10 -25.16 -5.01
CA VAL A 176 13.75 -23.91 -5.40
C VAL A 176 13.58 -23.71 -6.92
N SER A 177 13.07 -22.55 -7.32
CA SER A 177 13.04 -22.14 -8.72
C SER A 177 14.13 -21.11 -8.98
N SER A 178 15.23 -21.53 -9.58
CA SER A 178 16.35 -20.63 -9.95
C SER A 178 15.91 -19.51 -10.87
N PHE A 179 14.90 -19.76 -11.72
CA PHE A 179 14.31 -18.74 -12.60
C PHE A 179 13.56 -17.65 -11.82
N ALA A 180 12.67 -18.04 -10.90
CA ALA A 180 11.92 -17.07 -10.09
C ALA A 180 12.83 -16.25 -9.15
N GLY A 181 13.87 -16.89 -8.61
CA GLY A 181 14.91 -16.21 -7.83
C GLY A 181 15.66 -15.17 -8.67
N GLY A 182 16.13 -15.56 -9.86
CA GLY A 182 16.82 -14.65 -10.79
C GLY A 182 15.97 -13.44 -11.19
N VAL A 183 14.71 -13.67 -11.56
CA VAL A 183 13.76 -12.58 -11.89
C VAL A 183 13.58 -11.62 -10.72
N THR A 184 13.46 -12.14 -9.49
CA THR A 184 13.29 -11.31 -8.29
C THR A 184 14.51 -10.44 -8.03
N VAL A 185 15.72 -10.99 -8.19
CA VAL A 185 16.99 -10.24 -8.02
C VAL A 185 17.14 -9.17 -9.09
N VAL A 186 16.86 -9.50 -10.36
CA VAL A 186 16.92 -8.52 -11.46
C VAL A 186 15.92 -7.39 -11.23
N LEU A 187 14.67 -7.70 -10.88
CA LEU A 187 13.67 -6.69 -10.55
C LEU A 187 14.11 -5.81 -9.38
N PHE A 188 14.67 -6.40 -8.33
CA PHE A 188 15.18 -5.65 -7.19
C PHE A 188 16.29 -4.67 -7.59
N VAL A 189 17.28 -5.11 -8.37
CA VAL A 189 18.37 -4.25 -8.85
C VAL A 189 17.85 -3.15 -9.76
N VAL A 190 16.89 -3.44 -10.63
CA VAL A 190 16.24 -2.45 -11.50
C VAL A 190 15.49 -1.41 -10.66
N PHE A 191 14.69 -1.82 -9.67
CA PHE A 191 13.99 -0.87 -8.81
C PHE A 191 14.94 -0.05 -7.93
N LEU A 192 16.03 -0.64 -7.47
CA LEU A 192 17.04 0.04 -6.66
C LEU A 192 17.82 1.08 -7.46
N THR A 193 18.25 0.74 -8.68
CA THR A 193 18.91 1.68 -9.60
C THR A 193 17.95 2.77 -10.08
N PHE A 194 16.68 2.42 -10.33
CA PHE A 194 15.63 3.37 -10.65
C PHE A 194 15.36 4.34 -9.50
N SER A 195 15.23 3.86 -8.26
CA SER A 195 15.10 4.70 -7.07
C SER A 195 16.31 5.61 -6.87
N ALA A 196 17.52 5.10 -7.04
CA ALA A 196 18.74 5.89 -6.90
C ALA A 196 18.84 7.01 -7.95
N SER A 197 18.43 6.74 -9.19
CA SER A 197 18.49 7.72 -10.29
C SER A 197 17.42 8.82 -10.19
N THR A 198 16.28 8.52 -9.56
CA THR A 198 15.19 9.49 -9.32
C THR A 198 15.35 10.29 -8.04
N THR A 199 16.28 9.91 -7.15
CA THR A 199 16.67 10.70 -5.97
C THR A 199 17.72 11.75 -6.32
N LYS A 200 17.56 12.45 -7.46
CA LYS A 200 18.34 13.68 -7.71
C LYS A 200 17.73 14.84 -6.91
N PRO A 201 18.55 15.65 -6.23
CA PRO A 201 18.10 16.77 -5.39
C PRO A 201 17.33 17.82 -6.20
#